data_AF-A0A6I2VS06-F1
#
_entry.id   AF-A0A6I2VS06-F1
#
_cell.length_a   1.000
_cell.length_b   1.000
_cell.length_c   1.000
_cell.angle_alpha   90.00
_cell.angle_beta   90.00
_cell.angle_gamma   90.00
#
_symmetry.space_group_name_H-M   'P 1'
#
loop_
_entity.id
_entity.type
_entity.pdbx_description
1 polymer ?
#
loop_
_entity_poly.entity_id
_entity_poly.type
_entity_poly.pdbx_seq_one_letter_code
_entity_poly.pdbx_strand_id
1 'polypeptide(L)'
;AVIPSEIVDAAITSVAENPRESASDFIISLPAHELAELRGAVVGAVSNFLECFPPIRPQWRPLVEYSASYSLFGGTVLFTSRMDLVLGHPGRKVIIDLKTGRLTPTHRDDLRFYALIETLRSRQPPRSLGSYSLDSARLDEEDVTEGLLQSAVRRTANGTLLIADLVLKTRQPEVRPGFQCRWCPENETCEVGMKYLRQLSGEEDDTDL
;
A
#
# COMPACT_ATOMS: atom_id res chain seq x y z
N ALA A 1 11.04 21.24 20.45
CA ALA A 1 10.42 19.89 20.39
C ALA A 1 9.71 19.78 19.06
N VAL A 2 9.61 18.59 18.48
CA VAL A 2 8.82 18.39 17.25
C VAL A 2 7.35 18.51 17.60
N ILE A 3 6.61 19.39 16.91
CA ILE A 3 5.18 19.58 17.12
C ILE A 3 4.43 18.86 15.99
N PRO A 4 3.66 17.78 16.28
CA PRO A 4 3.02 16.97 15.25
C PRO A 4 2.14 17.79 14.30
N SER A 5 1.37 18.74 14.83
CA SER A 5 0.48 19.58 14.03
C SER A 5 1.20 20.46 13.02
N GLU A 6 2.38 20.98 13.36
CA GLU A 6 3.17 21.82 12.43
C GLU A 6 3.69 20.98 11.25
N ILE A 7 4.10 19.74 11.50
CA ILE A 7 4.50 18.80 10.43
C ILE A 7 3.31 18.51 9.51
N VAL A 8 2.14 18.22 10.10
CA VAL A 8 0.94 17.88 9.34
C VAL A 8 0.47 19.07 8.50
N ASP A 9 0.46 20.28 9.06
CA ASP A 9 0.08 21.49 8.33
C ASP A 9 1.01 21.73 7.14
N ALA A 10 2.33 21.63 7.36
CA ALA A 10 3.31 21.76 6.28
C ALA A 10 3.14 20.67 5.20
N ALA A 11 2.84 19.43 5.58
CA ALA A 11 2.62 18.33 4.65
C ALA A 11 1.34 18.52 3.82
N ILE A 12 0.23 18.94 4.45
CA ILE A 12 -1.03 19.23 3.77
C ILE A 12 -0.82 20.36 2.74
N THR A 13 -0.15 21.44 3.13
CA THR A 13 0.20 22.53 2.20
C THR A 13 1.06 22.01 1.05
N SER A 14 2.11 21.24 1.33
CA SER A 14 3.00 20.70 0.29
C SER A 14 2.27 19.79 -0.70
N VAL A 15 1.30 18.98 -0.25
CA VAL A 15 0.53 18.10 -1.15
C VAL A 15 -0.47 18.92 -1.96
N ALA A 16 -1.17 19.87 -1.34
CA ALA A 16 -2.13 20.75 -2.02
C ALA A 16 -1.45 21.65 -3.09
N GLU A 17 -0.21 22.05 -2.86
CA GLU A 17 0.54 22.92 -3.79
C GLU A 17 1.30 22.13 -4.88
N ASN A 18 1.24 20.80 -4.86
CA ASN A 18 1.92 19.95 -5.83
C ASN A 18 0.91 19.17 -6.69
N PRO A 19 0.53 19.69 -7.87
CA PRO A 19 -0.42 19.01 -8.77
C PRO A 19 0.02 17.64 -9.28
N ARG A 20 1.29 17.25 -9.06
CA ARG A 20 1.77 15.91 -9.39
C ARG A 20 1.44 14.87 -8.31
N GLU A 21 1.09 15.30 -7.11
CA GLU A 21 0.61 14.41 -6.07
C GLU A 21 -0.84 14.02 -6.38
N SER A 22 -1.11 12.71 -6.37
CA SER A 22 -2.45 12.20 -6.68
C SER A 22 -3.53 12.67 -5.72
N ALA A 23 -3.15 13.11 -4.52
CA ALA A 23 -4.07 13.61 -3.50
C ALA A 23 -4.29 15.13 -3.57
N SER A 24 -3.57 15.87 -4.42
CA SER A 24 -3.66 17.33 -4.52
C SER A 24 -5.10 17.79 -4.77
N ASP A 25 -5.73 17.29 -5.84
CA ASP A 25 -7.09 17.67 -6.22
C ASP A 25 -8.12 17.34 -5.12
N PHE A 26 -7.95 16.17 -4.48
CA PHE A 26 -8.78 15.77 -3.35
C PHE A 26 -8.67 16.78 -2.20
N ILE A 27 -7.46 17.08 -1.74
CA ILE A 27 -7.23 18.01 -0.61
C ILE A 27 -7.78 19.41 -0.92
N ILE A 28 -7.57 19.93 -2.13
CA ILE A 28 -8.04 21.26 -2.52
C ILE A 28 -9.58 21.30 -2.61
N SER A 29 -10.22 20.18 -2.95
CA SER A 29 -11.67 20.08 -3.07
C SER A 29 -12.42 19.95 -1.73
N LEU A 30 -11.71 19.64 -0.64
CA LEU A 30 -12.34 19.38 0.66
C LEU A 30 -12.98 20.64 1.26
N PRO A 31 -14.23 20.56 1.74
CA PRO A 31 -14.81 21.58 2.60
C PRO A 31 -13.95 21.79 3.87
N ALA A 32 -13.99 23.01 4.43
CA ALA A 32 -13.17 23.36 5.60
C ALA A 32 -13.35 22.42 6.81
N HIS A 33 -14.56 21.88 7.02
CA HIS A 33 -14.83 20.94 8.12
C HIS A 33 -14.22 19.56 7.85
N GLU A 34 -14.33 19.01 6.65
CA GLU A 34 -13.72 17.73 6.29
C GLU A 34 -12.18 17.83 6.28
N LEU A 35 -11.62 18.96 5.83
CA LEU A 35 -10.19 19.22 5.91
C LEU A 35 -9.71 19.25 7.37
N ALA A 36 -10.49 19.84 8.28
CA ALA A 36 -10.17 19.85 9.71
C ALA A 36 -10.24 18.44 10.32
N GLU A 37 -11.21 17.62 9.92
CA GLU A 37 -11.30 16.21 10.33
C GLU A 37 -10.12 15.38 9.83
N LEU A 38 -9.79 15.49 8.54
CA LEU A 38 -8.61 14.85 7.94
C LEU A 38 -7.33 15.26 8.69
N ARG A 39 -7.16 16.56 8.90
CA ARG A 39 -6.02 17.09 9.67
C ARG A 39 -5.96 16.48 11.06
N GLY A 40 -7.08 16.42 11.78
CA GLY A 40 -7.15 15.81 13.11
C GLY A 40 -6.72 14.33 13.10
N ALA A 41 -7.21 13.55 12.12
CA ALA A 41 -6.84 12.15 11.97
C ALA A 41 -5.34 11.97 11.67
N VAL A 42 -4.77 12.78 10.78
CA VAL A 42 -3.34 12.71 10.43
C VAL A 42 -2.46 13.16 11.61
N VAL A 43 -2.86 14.18 12.37
CA VAL A 43 -2.17 14.58 13.61
C VAL A 43 -2.16 13.45 14.64
N GLY A 44 -3.27 12.72 14.77
CA GLY A 44 -3.33 11.51 15.60
C GLY A 44 -2.32 10.45 15.15
N ALA A 45 -2.30 10.14 13.85
CA ALA A 45 -1.37 9.14 13.30
C ALA A 45 0.11 9.53 13.48
N VAL A 46 0.46 10.80 13.24
CA VAL A 46 1.84 11.30 13.43
C VAL A 46 2.22 11.30 14.90
N SER A 47 1.31 11.69 15.80
CA SER A 47 1.55 11.64 17.25
C SER A 47 1.84 10.20 17.70
N ASN A 48 1.00 9.25 17.29
CA ASN A 48 1.21 7.82 17.58
C ASN A 48 2.55 7.31 17.04
N PHE A 49 2.95 7.72 15.83
CA PHE A 49 4.24 7.35 15.27
C PHE A 49 5.39 7.89 16.12
N LEU A 50 5.35 9.16 16.50
CA LEU A 50 6.41 9.79 17.29
C LEU A 50 6.52 9.22 18.72
N GLU A 51 5.40 8.78 19.30
CA GLU A 51 5.37 8.19 20.64
C GLU A 51 5.80 6.71 20.65
N CYS A 52 5.39 5.94 19.64
CA CYS A 52 5.50 4.48 19.68
C CYS A 52 6.54 3.88 18.73
N PHE A 53 6.86 4.55 17.62
CA PHE A 53 7.84 4.02 16.68
C PHE A 53 9.26 4.15 17.27
N PRO A 54 10.08 3.09 17.26
CA PRO A 54 11.38 3.12 17.90
C PRO A 54 12.31 4.13 17.20
N PRO A 55 13.19 4.82 17.96
CA PRO A 55 14.11 5.79 17.38
C PRO A 55 15.05 5.14 16.37
N ILE A 56 15.08 5.69 15.15
CA ILE A 56 15.94 5.21 14.06
C ILE A 56 17.37 5.66 14.32
N ARG A 57 18.31 4.71 14.33
CA ARG A 57 19.73 5.02 14.54
C ARG A 57 20.43 5.27 13.20
N PRO A 58 21.27 6.33 13.06
CA PRO A 58 21.94 6.63 11.79
C PRO A 58 22.76 5.47 11.22
N GLN A 59 23.38 4.65 12.07
CA GLN A 59 24.14 3.47 11.65
C GLN A 59 23.29 2.39 10.94
N TRP A 60 21.97 2.45 11.07
CA TRP A 60 21.04 1.58 10.34
C TRP A 60 20.80 2.05 8.91
N ARG A 61 21.45 3.13 8.43
CA ARG A 61 21.36 3.60 7.04
C ARG A 61 19.92 3.70 6.52
N PRO A 62 19.06 4.51 7.17
CA PRO A 62 17.67 4.63 6.75
C PRO A 62 17.55 5.23 5.35
N LEU A 63 16.72 4.62 4.52
CA LEU A 63 16.29 5.13 3.22
C LEU A 63 14.77 5.23 3.25
N VAL A 64 14.25 6.44 3.07
CA VAL A 64 12.80 6.69 2.99
C VAL A 64 12.36 6.76 1.54
N GLU A 65 11.13 6.35 1.25
CA GLU A 65 10.56 6.37 -0.11
C GLU A 65 11.46 5.68 -1.15
N TYR A 66 12.11 4.59 -0.73
CA TYR A 66 13.12 3.91 -1.52
C TYR A 66 12.47 3.21 -2.71
N SER A 67 12.76 3.70 -3.91
CA SER A 67 12.22 3.14 -5.14
C SER A 67 13.17 2.11 -5.77
N ALA A 68 12.63 0.99 -6.20
CA ALA A 68 13.35 -0.05 -6.92
C ALA A 68 12.57 -0.51 -8.15
N SER A 69 13.29 -0.92 -9.19
CA SER A 69 12.69 -1.49 -10.38
C SER A 69 13.52 -2.62 -10.95
N TYR A 70 12.85 -3.52 -11.66
CA TYR A 70 13.48 -4.62 -12.36
C TYR A 70 12.76 -4.86 -13.70
N SER A 71 13.53 -4.79 -14.79
CA SER A 71 13.01 -4.92 -16.14
C SER A 71 13.25 -6.33 -16.68
N LEU A 72 12.22 -6.89 -17.31
CA LEU A 72 12.20 -8.21 -17.93
C LEU A 72 11.84 -8.09 -19.41
N PHE A 73 12.25 -9.10 -20.18
CA PHE A 73 11.88 -9.25 -21.60
C PHE A 73 12.16 -7.99 -22.44
N GLY A 74 13.33 -7.37 -22.24
CA GLY A 74 13.70 -6.17 -22.99
C GLY A 74 12.87 -4.93 -22.68
N GLY A 75 12.20 -4.87 -21.52
CA GLY A 75 11.39 -3.71 -21.12
C GLY A 75 9.88 -3.93 -21.23
N THR A 76 9.42 -5.04 -21.83
CA THR A 76 7.99 -5.33 -21.97
C THR A 76 7.29 -5.50 -20.64
N VAL A 77 7.99 -6.03 -19.63
CA VAL A 77 7.49 -6.14 -18.26
C VAL A 77 8.43 -5.36 -17.34
N LEU A 78 7.87 -4.42 -16.59
CA LEU A 78 8.58 -3.65 -15.59
C LEU A 78 7.94 -3.87 -14.23
N PHE A 79 8.71 -4.40 -13.29
CA PHE A 79 8.34 -4.42 -11.89
C PHE A 79 8.87 -3.17 -11.21
N THR A 80 8.01 -2.49 -10.44
CA THR A 80 8.37 -1.30 -9.68
C THR A 80 7.85 -1.41 -8.26
N SER A 81 8.63 -0.89 -7.31
CA SER A 81 8.22 -0.72 -5.91
C SER A 81 8.70 0.62 -5.40
N ARG A 82 7.98 1.13 -4.39
CA ARG A 82 8.41 2.22 -3.53
C ARG A 82 8.16 1.78 -2.10
N MET A 83 9.23 1.76 -1.31
CA MET A 83 9.24 1.22 0.05
C MET A 83 9.33 2.39 1.03
N ASP A 84 8.40 2.46 1.98
CA ASP A 84 8.31 3.59 2.92
C ASP A 84 9.62 3.77 3.70
N LEU A 85 10.16 2.68 4.25
CA LEU A 85 11.41 2.69 5.01
C LEU A 85 12.24 1.43 4.76
N VAL A 86 13.48 1.61 4.34
CA VAL A 86 14.47 0.54 4.25
C VAL A 86 15.62 0.83 5.19
N LEU A 87 15.96 -0.15 6.02
CA LEU A 87 17.08 -0.10 6.95
C LEU A 87 18.14 -1.13 6.55
N GLY A 88 19.41 -0.82 6.77
CA GLY A 88 20.53 -1.76 6.74
C GLY A 88 21.31 -1.79 5.43
N HIS A 89 22.30 -2.68 5.40
CA HIS A 89 23.20 -2.89 4.27
C HIS A 89 22.62 -3.93 3.29
N PRO A 90 23.09 -3.95 2.02
CA PRO A 90 22.78 -5.05 1.10
C PRO A 90 22.94 -6.44 1.74
N GLY A 91 21.99 -7.33 1.50
CA GLY A 91 21.94 -8.67 2.10
C GLY A 91 21.50 -8.74 3.57
N ARG A 92 21.32 -7.58 4.23
CA ARG A 92 20.81 -7.47 5.61
C ARG A 92 19.71 -6.42 5.74
N LYS A 93 19.10 -6.04 4.62
CA LYS A 93 18.07 -5.00 4.60
C LYS A 93 16.83 -5.43 5.39
N VAL A 94 16.20 -4.51 6.08
CA VAL A 94 14.84 -4.66 6.63
C VAL A 94 13.95 -3.68 5.88
N ILE A 95 12.88 -4.18 5.27
CA ILE A 95 11.92 -3.35 4.54
C ILE A 95 10.69 -3.20 5.44
N ILE A 96 10.33 -1.94 5.74
CA ILE A 96 9.20 -1.59 6.59
C ILE A 96 8.21 -0.76 5.77
N ASP A 97 6.95 -1.14 5.84
CA ASP A 97 5.81 -0.43 5.26
C ASP A 97 4.90 0.04 6.39
N LEU A 98 4.51 1.32 6.35
CA LEU A 98 3.72 2.00 7.36
C LEU A 98 2.25 2.03 6.95
N LYS A 99 1.37 1.49 7.80
CA LYS A 99 -0.08 1.45 7.56
C LYS A 99 -0.81 2.27 8.61
N THR A 100 -1.65 3.19 8.16
CA THR A 100 -2.49 4.03 9.03
C THR A 100 -3.61 3.26 9.72
N GLY A 101 -4.02 2.10 9.19
CA GLY A 101 -5.13 1.29 9.71
C GLY A 101 -4.74 -0.13 10.13
N ARG A 102 -5.77 -1.00 10.16
CA ARG A 102 -5.61 -2.43 10.48
C ARG A 102 -4.76 -3.14 9.44
N LEU A 103 -3.84 -3.98 9.90
CA LEU A 103 -3.05 -4.84 9.03
C LEU A 103 -3.91 -5.94 8.41
N THR A 104 -3.72 -6.17 7.11
CA THR A 104 -4.38 -7.23 6.35
C THR A 104 -3.32 -8.15 5.74
N PRO A 105 -3.67 -9.40 5.38
CA PRO A 105 -2.74 -10.31 4.71
C PRO A 105 -2.17 -9.77 3.38
N THR A 106 -2.90 -8.89 2.69
CA THR A 106 -2.42 -8.30 1.43
C THR A 106 -1.19 -7.40 1.64
N HIS A 107 -1.06 -6.74 2.80
CA HIS A 107 0.13 -5.94 3.12
C HIS A 107 1.40 -6.80 3.17
N ARG A 108 1.30 -8.05 3.67
CA ARG A 108 2.42 -9.00 3.64
C ARG A 108 2.79 -9.35 2.21
N ASP A 109 1.80 -9.60 1.35
CA ASP A 109 2.04 -9.92 -0.05
C ASP A 109 2.73 -8.77 -0.81
N ASP A 110 2.39 -7.52 -0.50
CA ASP A 110 3.06 -6.33 -1.07
C ASP A 110 4.55 -6.29 -0.68
N LEU A 111 4.86 -6.48 0.61
CA LEU A 111 6.23 -6.55 1.10
C LEU A 111 7.02 -7.73 0.52
N ARG A 112 6.39 -8.89 0.32
CA ARG A 112 7.01 -10.04 -0.35
C ARG A 112 7.35 -9.73 -1.80
N PHE A 113 6.51 -8.97 -2.50
CA PHE A 113 6.81 -8.49 -3.84
C PHE A 113 7.98 -7.48 -3.84
N TYR A 114 8.04 -6.59 -2.84
CA TYR A 114 9.18 -5.68 -2.66
C TYR A 114 10.48 -6.44 -2.40
N ALA A 115 10.44 -7.49 -1.58
CA ALA A 115 11.56 -8.38 -1.34
C ALA A 115 12.05 -9.05 -2.62
N LEU A 116 11.12 -9.51 -3.47
CA LEU A 116 11.44 -10.11 -4.77
C LEU A 116 12.16 -9.11 -5.68
N ILE A 117 11.62 -7.88 -5.84
CA ILE A 117 12.26 -6.84 -6.68
C ILE A 117 13.67 -6.53 -6.18
N GLU A 118 13.85 -6.35 -4.87
CA GLU A 118 15.17 -6.08 -4.29
C GLU A 118 16.14 -7.22 -4.49
N THR A 119 15.66 -8.46 -4.36
CA THR A 119 16.47 -9.66 -4.61
C THR A 119 16.90 -9.72 -6.07
N LEU A 120 15.99 -9.53 -7.02
CA LEU A 120 16.30 -9.55 -8.46
C LEU A 120 17.29 -8.46 -8.85
N ARG A 121 17.08 -7.24 -8.35
CA ARG A 121 17.90 -6.07 -8.67
C ARG A 121 19.30 -6.13 -8.08
N SER A 122 19.42 -6.52 -6.81
CA SER A 122 20.69 -6.46 -6.06
C SER A 122 21.41 -7.82 -5.96
N ARG A 123 20.74 -8.91 -6.34
CA ARG A 123 21.17 -10.30 -6.11
C ARG A 123 21.39 -10.66 -4.65
N GLN A 124 20.85 -9.86 -3.74
CA GLN A 124 20.96 -10.05 -2.30
C GLN A 124 19.57 -9.84 -1.68
N PRO A 125 18.93 -10.87 -1.12
CA PRO A 125 17.62 -10.69 -0.54
C PRO A 125 17.70 -9.79 0.70
N PRO A 126 16.65 -9.01 0.99
CA PRO A 126 16.49 -8.44 2.32
C PRO A 126 16.44 -9.56 3.37
N ARG A 127 16.71 -9.23 4.62
CA ARG A 127 16.68 -10.15 5.76
C ARG A 127 15.26 -10.36 6.29
N SER A 128 14.52 -9.27 6.51
CA SER A 128 13.16 -9.32 7.06
C SER A 128 12.28 -8.21 6.51
N LEU A 129 10.98 -8.39 6.66
CA LEU A 129 9.91 -7.51 6.22
C LEU A 129 9.07 -7.11 7.43
N GLY A 130 8.53 -5.91 7.44
CA GLY A 130 7.71 -5.41 8.53
C GLY A 130 6.54 -4.56 8.05
N SER A 131 5.31 -4.97 8.35
CA SER A 131 4.15 -4.06 8.26
C SER A 131 3.93 -3.42 9.62
N TYR A 132 4.11 -2.11 9.74
CA TYR A 132 3.92 -1.38 10.99
C TYR A 132 2.58 -0.62 10.96
N SER A 133 1.69 -0.92 11.91
CA SER A 133 0.42 -0.22 12.06
C SER A 133 0.58 1.00 12.97
N LEU A 134 0.24 2.18 12.46
CA LEU A 134 0.21 3.44 13.22
C LEU A 134 -0.97 3.49 14.20
N ASP A 135 -2.05 2.76 13.91
CA ASP A 135 -3.23 2.66 14.77
C ASP A 135 -2.96 1.78 16.00
N SER A 136 -2.42 0.58 15.80
CA SER A 136 -2.17 -0.36 16.91
C SER A 136 -0.77 -0.27 17.52
N ALA A 137 0.13 0.53 16.93
CA ALA A 137 1.55 0.59 17.31
C ALA A 137 2.23 -0.79 17.34
N ARG A 138 1.90 -1.64 16.36
CA ARG A 138 2.42 -3.01 16.25
C ARG A 138 3.16 -3.21 14.93
N LEU A 139 4.29 -3.90 15.03
CA LEU A 139 5.03 -4.45 13.91
C LEU A 139 4.58 -5.90 13.69
N ASP A 140 4.19 -6.20 12.47
CA ASP A 140 4.03 -7.56 11.96
C ASP A 140 5.25 -7.92 11.11
N GLU A 141 6.13 -8.76 11.65
CA GLU A 141 7.42 -9.10 11.06
C GLU A 141 7.38 -10.47 10.37
N GLU A 142 8.08 -10.58 9.25
CA GLU A 142 8.31 -11.83 8.52
C GLU A 142 9.76 -11.93 8.05
N ASP A 143 10.44 -13.04 8.37
CA ASP A 143 11.78 -13.33 7.86
C ASP A 143 11.73 -13.69 6.37
N VAL A 144 12.70 -13.18 5.61
CA VAL A 144 12.82 -13.47 4.19
C VAL A 144 13.56 -14.79 4.01
N THR A 145 12.80 -15.82 3.67
CA THR A 145 13.30 -17.15 3.36
C THR A 145 13.28 -17.44 1.87
N GLU A 146 13.99 -18.48 1.43
CA GLU A 146 13.88 -18.95 0.05
C GLU A 146 12.43 -19.33 -0.31
N GLY A 147 11.72 -20.03 0.58
CA GLY A 147 10.32 -20.41 0.37
C GLY A 147 9.40 -19.20 0.20
N LEU A 148 9.64 -18.13 0.96
CA LEU A 148 8.92 -16.86 0.81
C LEU A 148 9.17 -16.24 -0.58
N LEU A 149 10.42 -16.19 -1.03
CA LEU A 149 10.76 -15.66 -2.35
C LEU A 149 10.18 -16.53 -3.47
N GLN A 150 10.20 -17.85 -3.34
CA GLN A 150 9.56 -18.76 -4.31
C GLN A 150 8.04 -18.53 -4.37
N SER A 151 7.39 -18.30 -3.22
CA SER A 151 5.97 -17.92 -3.16
C SER A 151 5.71 -16.59 -3.87
N ALA A 152 6.52 -15.57 -3.60
CA ALA A 152 6.44 -14.27 -4.26
C ALA A 152 6.60 -14.41 -5.78
N VAL A 153 7.58 -15.19 -6.26
CA VAL A 153 7.77 -15.46 -7.69
C VAL A 153 6.52 -16.07 -8.31
N ARG A 154 5.93 -17.10 -7.70
CA ARG A 154 4.72 -17.77 -8.23
C ARG A 154 3.54 -16.80 -8.30
N ARG A 155 3.32 -16.02 -7.24
CA ARG A 155 2.23 -15.04 -7.16
C ARG A 155 2.41 -13.94 -8.22
N THR A 156 3.61 -13.38 -8.33
CA THR A 156 3.94 -12.34 -9.31
C THR A 156 3.80 -12.86 -10.73
N ALA A 157 4.36 -14.04 -11.05
CA ALA A 157 4.26 -14.63 -12.38
C ALA A 157 2.80 -14.87 -12.78
N ASN A 158 1.97 -15.43 -11.88
CA ASN A 158 0.55 -15.62 -12.12
C ASN A 158 -0.15 -14.28 -12.39
N GLY A 159 0.07 -13.27 -11.54
CA GLY A 159 -0.51 -11.94 -11.73
C GLY A 159 -0.09 -11.28 -13.04
N THR A 160 1.20 -11.36 -13.40
CA THR A 160 1.73 -10.81 -14.66
C THR A 160 1.10 -11.49 -15.88
N LEU A 161 0.93 -12.82 -15.86
CA LEU A 161 0.27 -13.54 -16.96
C LEU A 161 -1.21 -13.14 -17.09
N LEU A 162 -1.94 -13.03 -15.98
CA LEU A 162 -3.33 -12.58 -16.00
C LEU A 162 -3.46 -11.15 -16.55
N ILE A 163 -2.57 -10.24 -16.16
CA ILE A 163 -2.53 -8.88 -16.71
C ILE A 163 -2.24 -8.93 -18.22
N ALA A 164 -1.27 -9.75 -18.65
CA ALA A 164 -0.93 -9.90 -20.06
C ALA A 164 -2.13 -10.42 -20.87
N ASP A 165 -2.86 -11.42 -20.37
CA ASP A 165 -4.05 -11.96 -21.05
C ASP A 165 -5.15 -10.90 -21.22
N LEU A 166 -5.36 -10.04 -20.21
CA LEU A 166 -6.32 -8.95 -20.28
C LEU A 166 -5.87 -7.88 -21.30
N VAL A 167 -4.59 -7.49 -21.28
CA VAL A 167 -4.02 -6.51 -22.22
C VAL A 167 -4.08 -7.01 -23.65
N LEU A 168 -3.78 -8.30 -23.87
CA LEU A 168 -3.83 -8.96 -25.18
C LEU A 168 -5.25 -9.36 -25.60
N LYS A 169 -6.25 -9.15 -24.74
CA LYS A 169 -7.67 -9.50 -24.96
C LYS A 169 -7.88 -10.99 -25.25
N THR A 170 -7.00 -11.85 -24.76
CA THR A 170 -7.15 -13.31 -24.82
C THR A 170 -8.07 -13.83 -23.71
N ARG A 171 -8.37 -12.98 -22.72
CA ARG A 171 -9.29 -13.23 -21.62
C ARG A 171 -10.20 -12.02 -21.39
N GLN A 172 -11.45 -12.28 -20.97
CA GLN A 172 -12.36 -11.25 -20.47
C GLN A 172 -12.15 -11.00 -18.97
N PRO A 173 -12.24 -9.75 -18.48
CA PRO A 173 -12.17 -9.46 -17.06
C PRO A 173 -13.32 -10.14 -16.32
N GLU A 174 -13.02 -10.72 -15.17
CA GLU A 174 -14.02 -11.30 -14.29
C GLU A 174 -14.37 -10.28 -13.21
N VAL A 175 -15.64 -9.88 -13.16
CA VAL A 175 -16.13 -8.93 -12.15
C VAL A 175 -16.54 -9.70 -10.90
N ARG A 176 -15.84 -9.44 -9.78
CA ARG A 176 -16.13 -10.05 -8.48
C ARG A 176 -16.46 -8.97 -7.44
N PRO A 177 -17.53 -9.14 -6.65
CA PRO A 177 -17.85 -8.20 -5.59
C PRO A 177 -16.82 -8.28 -4.45
N GLY A 178 -16.66 -7.19 -3.71
CA GLY A 178 -15.79 -7.15 -2.54
C GLY A 178 -15.85 -5.81 -1.82
N PHE A 179 -15.11 -5.67 -0.73
CA PHE A 179 -15.16 -4.48 0.14
C PHE A 179 -14.89 -3.16 -0.62
N GLN A 180 -14.07 -3.24 -1.68
CA GLN A 180 -13.80 -2.14 -2.60
C GLN A 180 -15.04 -1.57 -3.31
N CYS A 181 -16.13 -2.32 -3.40
CA CYS A 181 -17.41 -1.82 -3.89
C CYS A 181 -17.95 -0.67 -3.05
N ARG A 182 -17.48 -0.40 -1.82
CA ARG A 182 -17.95 0.76 -1.03
C ARG A 182 -17.55 2.12 -1.60
N TRP A 183 -16.53 2.16 -2.45
CA TRP A 183 -15.97 3.39 -3.01
C TRP A 183 -15.65 3.25 -4.50
N CYS A 184 -16.29 2.29 -5.19
CA CYS A 184 -16.08 2.09 -6.61
C CYS A 184 -16.80 3.19 -7.40
N PRO A 185 -16.10 3.92 -8.30
CA PRO A 185 -16.72 4.97 -9.10
C PRO A 185 -17.77 4.43 -10.10
N GLU A 186 -17.68 3.15 -10.46
CA GLU A 186 -18.60 2.48 -11.40
C GLU A 186 -19.84 1.87 -10.71
N ASN A 187 -20.05 2.14 -9.42
CA ASN A 187 -21.14 1.50 -8.68
C ASN A 187 -22.52 1.77 -9.26
N GLU A 188 -22.75 2.96 -9.82
CA GLU A 188 -24.06 3.32 -10.39
C GLU A 188 -24.45 2.45 -11.58
N THR A 189 -23.47 1.87 -12.28
CA THR A 189 -23.66 1.06 -13.50
C THR A 189 -23.28 -0.40 -13.30
N CYS A 190 -22.69 -0.78 -12.17
CA CYS A 190 -22.23 -2.14 -11.88
C CYS A 190 -23.26 -2.92 -11.04
N GLU A 191 -24.08 -3.74 -11.69
CA GLU A 191 -25.09 -4.60 -11.02
C GLU A 191 -24.50 -5.48 -9.91
N VAL A 192 -23.32 -6.06 -10.14
CA VAL A 192 -22.61 -6.92 -9.17
C VAL A 192 -22.24 -6.14 -7.91
N GLY A 193 -21.75 -4.90 -8.08
CA GLY A 193 -21.40 -4.02 -6.97
C GLY A 193 -22.63 -3.56 -6.19
N MET A 194 -23.68 -3.13 -6.89
CA MET A 194 -24.94 -2.73 -6.27
C MET A 194 -25.56 -3.85 -5.45
N LYS A 195 -25.61 -5.07 -5.99
CA LYS A 195 -26.12 -6.25 -5.28
C LYS A 195 -25.33 -6.51 -3.99
N TYR A 196 -24.00 -6.44 -4.06
CA TYR A 196 -23.15 -6.64 -2.89
C TYR A 196 -23.37 -5.57 -1.81
N LEU A 197 -23.58 -4.31 -2.21
CA LEU A 197 -23.84 -3.22 -1.26
C LEU A 197 -25.20 -3.36 -0.56
N ARG A 198 -26.26 -3.78 -1.28
CA ARG A 198 -27.57 -4.09 -0.68
C ARG A 198 -27.48 -5.22 0.34
N GLN A 199 -26.78 -6.30 -0.02
CA GLN A 199 -26.55 -7.42 0.91
C GLN A 199 -25.78 -6.97 2.16
N LEU A 200 -24.81 -6.07 2.01
CA LEU A 200 -24.07 -5.49 3.13
C LEU A 200 -24.92 -4.55 4.01
N SER A 201 -25.89 -3.82 3.44
CA SER A 201 -26.79 -2.94 4.19
C SER A 201 -27.91 -3.70 4.91
N GLY A 202 -28.06 -5.00 4.64
CA GLY A 202 -29.15 -5.81 5.19
C GLY A 202 -30.47 -5.63 4.44
N GLU A 203 -30.43 -5.04 3.24
CA GLU A 203 -31.56 -5.07 2.30
C GLU A 203 -31.61 -6.48 1.69
N GLU A 204 -32.48 -7.34 2.23
CA GLU A 204 -32.76 -8.64 1.61
C GLU A 204 -33.42 -8.42 0.24
N ASP A 205 -32.97 -9.14 -0.79
CA ASP A 205 -33.72 -9.31 -2.03
C ASP A 205 -34.98 -10.13 -1.67
N ASP A 206 -36.05 -9.45 -1.29
CA ASP A 206 -37.39 -10.02 -1.09
C ASP A 206 -37.99 -10.36 -2.47
N THR A 207 -37.34 -11.26 -3.20
CA THR A 207 -37.81 -11.83 -4.47
C THR A 207 -37.37 -13.29 -4.58
N ASP A 208 -37.98 -14.13 -3.76
CA ASP A 208 -38.22 -15.55 -4.07
C ASP A 208 -39.56 -15.96 -3.42
N LEU A 209 -40.66 -15.48 -4.03
CA LEU A 209 -42.00 -16.10 -4.00
C LEU A 209 -42.54 -16.20 -5.43
#